data_AF-A0A3P7MXB3-F1
#
_entry.id   AF-A0A3P7MXB3-F1
#
_cell.length_a   1.000
_cell.length_b   1.000
_cell.length_c   1.000
_cell.angle_alpha   90.00
_cell.angle_beta   90.00
_cell.angle_gamma   90.00
#
_symmetry.space_group_name_H-M   'P 1'
#
loop_
_entity.id
_entity.type
_entity.pdbx_description
1 polymer ?
#
loop_
_entity_poly.entity_id
_entity_poly.type
_entity_poly.pdbx_seq_one_letter_code
_entity_poly.pdbx_strand_id
1 'polypeptide(L)'
;MGPEKTSFFQALQIPTKIARGTIEILNEVHLIKVGEKVGASEAALLNMLGVTPFSYGLVVLQVYDNGTIYSPEVLDMTTDELRKRFLAGVRNVAAVSLAIKYPTMVS
;
A
#
# COMPACT_ATOMS: atom_id res chain seq x y z
N MET A 1 17.47 -21.41 11.87
CA MET A 1 16.36 -22.38 11.97
C MET A 1 16.89 -23.77 11.71
N GLY A 2 16.67 -24.73 12.60
CA GLY A 2 17.13 -26.11 12.39
C GLY A 2 16.37 -26.81 11.25
N PRO A 3 16.96 -27.86 10.63
CA PRO A 3 16.37 -28.57 9.49
C PRO A 3 15.07 -29.33 9.79
N GLU A 4 14.72 -29.48 11.07
CA GLU A 4 13.52 -30.22 11.53
C GLU A 4 12.19 -29.56 11.14
N LYS A 5 12.17 -28.26 10.83
CA LYS A 5 10.93 -27.51 10.52
C LYS A 5 10.62 -27.38 9.02
N THR A 6 11.33 -28.10 8.15
CA THR A 6 11.14 -28.02 6.69
C THR A 6 9.76 -28.49 6.20
N SER A 7 9.13 -29.43 6.92
CA SER A 7 7.75 -29.88 6.67
C SER A 7 6.72 -28.75 6.78
N PHE A 8 6.98 -27.74 7.63
CA PHE A 8 6.10 -26.59 7.82
C PHE A 8 6.08 -25.66 6.59
N PHE A 9 7.23 -25.46 5.96
CA PHE A 9 7.34 -24.66 4.73
C PHE A 9 6.76 -25.39 3.51
N GLN A 10 6.85 -26.72 3.49
CA GLN A 10 6.22 -27.55 2.45
C GLN A 10 4.68 -27.53 2.55
N ALA A 11 4.12 -27.55 3.75
CA ALA A 11 2.67 -27.45 3.97
C ALA A 11 2.09 -26.10 3.49
N LEU A 12 2.90 -25.04 3.52
CA LEU A 12 2.55 -23.70 3.06
C LEU A 12 2.88 -23.46 1.58
N GLN A 13 3.28 -24.51 0.83
CA GLN A 13 3.67 -24.43 -0.59
C GLN A 13 4.81 -23.43 -0.86
N ILE A 14 5.67 -23.16 0.12
CA ILE A 14 6.80 -22.24 -0.04
C ILE A 14 8.00 -23.06 -0.55
N PRO A 15 8.55 -22.77 -1.75
CA PRO A 15 9.70 -23.48 -2.29
C PRO A 15 10.95 -23.12 -1.47
N THR A 16 11.38 -24.06 -0.63
CA THR A 16 12.56 -23.92 0.23
C THR A 16 13.57 -25.03 -0.05
N LYS A 17 14.86 -24.72 0.10
CA LYS A 17 15.96 -25.67 -0.05
C LYS A 17 16.88 -25.58 1.15
N ILE A 18 17.36 -26.72 1.63
CA ILE A 18 18.40 -26.75 2.67
C ILE A 18 19.75 -26.54 1.99
N ALA A 19 20.43 -25.44 2.31
CA ALA A 19 21.79 -25.16 1.88
C ALA A 19 22.67 -25.00 3.13
N ARG A 20 23.78 -25.75 3.21
CA ARG A 20 24.78 -25.65 4.29
C ARG A 20 24.20 -25.73 5.72
N GLY A 21 23.13 -26.50 5.92
CA GLY A 21 22.49 -26.68 7.22
C GLY A 21 21.46 -25.60 7.60
N THR A 22 21.24 -24.60 6.74
CA THR A 22 20.21 -23.57 6.87
C THR A 22 19.14 -23.71 5.80
N ILE A 23 17.92 -23.25 6.10
CA ILE A 23 16.79 -23.24 5.14
C ILE A 23 16.84 -21.93 4.37
N GLU A 24 16.94 -22.00 3.04
CA GLU A 24 16.88 -20.86 2.13
C GLU A 24 15.59 -20.90 1.31
N ILE A 25 14.96 -19.73 1.12
CA ILE A 25 13.77 -19.56 0.27
C ILE A 25 14.26 -19.28 -1.15
N LEU A 26 13.80 -20.05 -2.13
CA LEU A 26 14.30 -19.97 -3.52
C LEU A 26 13.65 -18.83 -4.31
N ASN A 27 12.35 -18.64 -4.13
CA ASN A 27 11.55 -17.68 -4.90
C ASN A 27 10.74 -16.80 -3.94
N GLU A 28 10.48 -15.57 -4.38
CA GLU A 28 9.56 -14.67 -3.68
C GLU A 28 8.13 -15.23 -3.76
N VAL A 29 7.45 -15.31 -2.61
CA VAL A 29 6.09 -15.83 -2.50
C VAL A 29 5.23 -14.83 -1.73
N HIS A 30 4.06 -14.53 -2.27
CA HIS A 30 3.04 -13.77 -1.54
C HIS A 30 2.38 -14.67 -0.51
N LEU A 31 2.71 -14.44 0.77
CA LEU A 31 2.19 -15.20 1.92
C LEU A 31 0.71 -14.92 2.19
N ILE A 32 0.31 -13.66 2.06
CA ILE A 32 -1.06 -13.19 2.38
C ILE A 32 -1.48 -12.10 1.39
N LYS A 33 -2.78 -12.05 1.08
CA LYS A 33 -3.39 -10.98 0.28
C LYS A 33 -4.22 -10.04 1.14
N VAL A 34 -4.42 -8.82 0.65
CA VAL A 34 -5.30 -7.85 1.30
C VAL A 34 -6.72 -8.42 1.34
N GLY A 35 -7.29 -8.55 2.54
CA GLY A 35 -8.64 -9.07 2.77
C GLY A 35 -8.73 -10.55 3.13
N GLU A 36 -7.63 -11.32 3.04
CA GLU A 36 -7.59 -12.70 3.51
C GLU A 36 -7.28 -12.76 5.02
N LYS A 37 -7.91 -13.72 5.72
CA LYS A 37 -7.63 -13.95 7.13
C LYS A 37 -6.28 -14.63 7.28
N VAL A 38 -5.39 -14.04 8.07
CA VAL A 38 -4.07 -14.61 8.37
C VAL A 38 -4.24 -15.90 9.18
N GLY A 39 -3.70 -17.00 8.66
CA GLY A 39 -3.70 -18.29 9.35
C GLY A 39 -2.70 -18.34 10.51
N ALA A 40 -2.92 -19.22 11.48
CA ALA A 40 -2.02 -19.41 12.61
C ALA A 40 -0.59 -19.79 12.17
N SER A 41 -0.47 -20.56 11.08
CA SER A 41 0.81 -21.00 10.53
C SER A 41 1.60 -19.88 9.87
N GLU A 42 0.94 -18.99 9.14
CA GLU A 42 1.55 -17.83 8.47
C GLU A 42 2.04 -16.79 9.50
N ALA A 43 1.22 -16.53 10.53
CA ALA A 43 1.57 -15.62 11.60
C ALA A 43 2.80 -16.13 12.40
N ALA A 44 2.86 -17.42 12.69
CA ALA A 44 4.00 -18.03 13.36
C ALA A 44 5.28 -17.93 12.51
N LEU A 45 5.17 -18.11 11.19
CA LEU A 45 6.29 -17.99 10.25
C LEU A 45 6.80 -16.55 10.15
N LEU A 46 5.92 -15.56 10.00
CA LEU A 46 6.28 -14.14 9.97
C LEU A 46 6.97 -13.71 11.28
N ASN A 47 6.46 -14.16 12.43
CA ASN A 47 7.12 -13.95 13.73
C ASN A 47 8.50 -14.59 13.79
N MET A 48 8.67 -15.81 13.27
CA MET A 48 9.95 -16.52 13.31
C MET A 48 10.98 -15.93 12.33
N LEU A 49 10.53 -15.27 11.25
CA LEU A 49 11.35 -14.48 10.33
C LEU A 49 11.61 -13.05 10.85
N GLY A 50 10.93 -12.62 11.91
CA GLY A 50 11.04 -11.26 12.45
C GLY A 50 10.42 -10.19 11.54
N VAL A 51 9.56 -10.57 10.60
CA VAL A 51 8.91 -9.64 9.66
C VAL A 51 7.54 -9.25 10.23
N THR A 52 7.36 -7.96 10.48
CA THR A 52 6.08 -7.38 10.95
C THR A 52 5.46 -6.52 9.85
N PRO A 53 4.58 -7.09 9.01
CA PRO A 53 4.03 -6.38 7.85
C PRO A 53 2.90 -5.40 8.21
N PHE A 54 2.41 -5.42 9.45
CA PHE A 54 1.31 -4.58 9.90
C PHE A 54 1.80 -3.51 10.88
N SER A 55 1.36 -2.28 10.65
CA SER A 55 1.43 -1.22 11.65
C SER A 55 0.06 -1.09 12.30
N TYR A 56 0.02 -1.16 13.63
CA TYR A 56 -1.20 -0.92 14.38
C TYR A 56 -1.30 0.56 14.72
N GLY A 57 -2.46 1.14 14.45
CA GLY A 57 -2.73 2.55 14.72
C GLY A 57 -4.22 2.81 14.83
N LEU A 58 -4.58 4.05 15.17
CA LEU A 58 -5.97 4.47 15.18
C LEU A 58 -6.45 4.68 13.74
N VAL A 59 -7.43 3.88 13.32
CA VAL A 59 -8.11 4.08 12.05
C VAL A 59 -9.25 5.06 12.28
N VAL A 60 -9.11 6.27 11.75
CA VAL A 60 -10.17 7.29 11.81
C VAL A 60 -11.31 6.85 10.89
N LEU A 61 -12.52 6.70 11.43
CA LEU A 61 -13.70 6.31 10.65
C LEU A 61 -14.46 7.52 10.11
N GLN A 62 -14.65 8.54 10.94
CA GLN A 62 -15.30 9.79 10.58
C GLN A 62 -14.72 10.92 11.41
N VAL A 63 -14.64 12.11 10.82
CA VAL A 63 -14.25 13.34 11.51
C VAL A 63 -15.43 14.30 11.46
N TYR A 64 -15.83 14.81 12.62
CA TYR A 64 -16.81 15.89 12.70
C TYR A 64 -16.07 17.19 12.97
N ASP A 65 -16.26 18.19 12.10
CA ASP A 65 -15.72 19.52 12.31
C ASP A 65 -16.71 20.60 11.83
N ASN A 66 -16.98 21.57 12.70
CA ASN A 66 -17.85 22.74 12.46
C ASN A 66 -19.18 22.44 11.73
N GLY A 67 -19.89 21.37 12.12
CA GLY A 67 -21.19 21.02 11.53
C GLY A 67 -21.12 20.15 10.28
N THR A 68 -19.92 19.81 9.81
CA THR A 68 -19.71 18.95 8.64
C THR A 68 -19.06 17.63 9.06
N ILE A 69 -19.51 16.53 8.45
CA ILE A 69 -18.93 15.20 8.64
C ILE A 69 -18.02 14.91 7.45
N TYR A 70 -16.74 14.65 7.73
CA TYR A 70 -15.72 14.31 6.75
C TYR A 70 -15.44 12.82 6.77
N SER A 71 -15.32 12.23 5.58
CA SER A 71 -14.82 10.86 5.41
C SER A 71 -13.29 10.83 5.58
N PRO A 72 -12.70 9.67 5.94
CA PRO A 72 -11.26 9.51 6.10
C PRO A 72 -10.48 9.86 4.83
N GLU A 73 -11.09 9.63 3.67
CA GLU A 73 -10.50 9.91 2.35
C GLU A 73 -10.11 11.38 2.15
N VAL A 74 -10.80 12.31 2.81
CA VAL A 74 -10.47 13.74 2.74
C VAL A 74 -9.15 14.03 3.45
N LEU A 75 -8.81 13.27 4.50
CA LEU A 75 -7.54 13.41 5.22
C LEU A 75 -6.37 12.78 4.45
N ASP A 76 -6.64 11.76 3.62
CA ASP A 76 -5.62 11.07 2.82
C ASP A 76 -5.26 11.82 1.51
N MET A 77 -5.82 13.01 1.28
CA MET A 77 -5.46 13.83 0.11
C MET A 77 -4.01 14.31 0.17
N THR A 78 -3.20 13.86 -0.79
CA THR A 78 -1.82 14.30 -0.94
C THR A 78 -1.72 15.65 -1.66
N THR A 79 -0.71 16.45 -1.30
CA THR A 79 -0.43 17.75 -1.95
C THR A 79 -0.09 17.61 -3.44
N ASP A 80 0.49 16.49 -3.84
CA ASP A 80 0.77 16.17 -5.24
C ASP A 80 -0.50 16.01 -6.08
N GLU A 81 -1.54 15.37 -5.51
CA GLU A 81 -2.82 15.24 -6.20
C GLU A 81 -3.49 16.60 -6.37
N LEU A 82 -3.44 17.45 -5.34
CA LEU A 82 -3.94 18.83 -5.41
C LEU A 82 -3.22 19.62 -6.51
N ARG A 83 -1.89 19.49 -6.60
CA ARG A 83 -1.09 20.15 -7.63
C ARG A 83 -1.44 19.67 -9.04
N LYS A 84 -1.65 18.36 -9.23
CA LYS A 84 -2.08 17.80 -10.52
C LYS A 84 -3.43 18.36 -10.97
N ARG A 85 -4.43 18.39 -10.07
CA ARG A 85 -5.76 18.94 -10.36
C ARG A 85 -5.68 20.44 -10.69
N PHE A 86 -4.88 21.19 -9.94
CA PHE A 86 -4.68 22.61 -10.20
C PHE A 86 -4.04 22.87 -11.57
N LEU A 87 -2.96 22.14 -11.90
CA LEU A 87 -2.28 22.27 -13.20
C LEU A 87 -3.17 21.84 -14.37
N ALA A 88 -4.06 20.87 -14.18
CA ALA A 88 -5.06 20.50 -15.18
C ALA A 88 -6.06 21.65 -15.42
N GLY A 89 -6.52 22.30 -14.34
CA GLY A 89 -7.37 23.48 -14.43
C GLY A 89 -6.71 24.63 -15.19
N VAL A 90 -5.45 24.97 -14.85
CA VAL A 90 -4.68 26.01 -15.54
C VAL A 90 -4.53 25.70 -17.03
N ARG A 91 -4.22 24.44 -17.38
CA ARG A 91 -4.13 24.02 -18.79
C ARG A 91 -5.45 24.20 -19.53
N ASN A 92 -6.58 23.85 -18.92
CA ASN A 92 -7.88 24.01 -19.55
C ASN A 92 -8.21 25.49 -19.80
N VAL A 93 -7.92 26.36 -18.83
CA VAL A 93 -8.12 27.81 -18.98
C VAL A 93 -7.21 28.37 -20.08
N ALA A 94 -5.93 27.99 -20.11
CA ALA A 94 -4.98 28.42 -21.15
C ALA A 94 -5.39 27.93 -22.56
N ALA A 95 -5.92 26.70 -22.66
CA ALA A 95 -6.42 26.16 -23.93
C ALA A 95 -7.64 26.95 -24.44
N VAL A 96 -8.54 27.33 -23.53
CA VAL A 96 -9.72 28.14 -23.85
C VAL A 96 -9.31 29.56 -24.26
N SER A 97 -8.40 30.22 -23.55
CA SER A 97 -7.93 31.57 -23.91
C SER A 97 -7.23 31.58 -25.27
N LEU A 98 -6.44 30.55 -25.59
CA LEU A 98 -5.81 30.39 -26.90
C LEU A 98 -6.86 30.18 -28.01
N ALA A 99 -7.87 29.35 -27.78
CA ALA A 99 -8.95 29.10 -28.74
C ALA A 99 -9.77 30.35 -29.05
N ILE A 100 -10.01 31.20 -28.05
CA ILE A 100 -10.78 32.45 -28.17
C ILE A 100 -9.92 33.58 -28.77
N LYS A 101 -8.62 33.36 -29.02
CA LYS A 101 -7.65 34.36 -29.51
C LYS A 101 -7.61 35.63 -28.65
N TYR A 102 -7.84 35.48 -27.34
CA TYR A 102 -7.75 36.57 -26.39
C TYR A 102 -6.45 36.43 -25.61
N PRO A 103 -5.40 37.24 -25.92
CA PRO A 103 -4.12 37.14 -25.24
C PRO A 103 -4.27 37.68 -23.81
N THR A 104 -4.54 36.78 -22.87
CA THR A 104 -4.36 37.06 -21.45
C THR A 104 -2.91 36.77 -21.07
N MET A 105 -2.40 37.29 -19.95
CA MET A 105 -1.02 37.04 -19.48
C MET A 105 -0.65 35.55 -19.32
N VAL A 106 -1.63 34.64 -19.39
CA VAL A 106 -1.48 33.19 -19.24
C VAL A 106 -1.32 32.48 -20.61
N SER A 107 -1.68 33.16 -21.72
CA SER A 107 -1.54 32.67 -23.11
C SER A 107 -0.21 33.04 -23.73
#